data_AF-A0AAF3EZB5-F1
#
_entry.id   AF-A0AAF3EZB5-F1
#
_cell.length_a   1.000
_cell.length_b   1.000
_cell.length_c   1.000
_cell.angle_alpha   90.00
_cell.angle_beta   90.00
_cell.angle_gamma   90.00
#
_symmetry.space_group_name_H-M   'P 1'
#
loop_
_entity.id
_entity.type
_entity.pdbx_description
1 polymer ?
#
loop_
_entity_poly.entity_id
_entity_poly.type
_entity_poly.pdbx_seq_one_letter_code
_entity_poly.pdbx_strand_id
1 'polypeptide(L)'
;MAERMAESETTPSSITASLPSNDGPKFIDPIDKYSALIVRGTIVGAGMIGIGLFLKNSRLFARFETVSQIPKDIIRKELELKGRVREILPSGELRIEHEPIIKLPTIFRQKSINQKGLLNVRLAGLDISKAGQQYISKDLRLTNKPVTFTVIKPAEDLPNTIDADVTVKKNFVTRTNLNVDLVRRGYARVPAPDHIKHLKALQSVPAYSRLVSKLLMSEKVADRRGVGVWERDTWVESVQSAPSQFVGYVRAAAITKFAFLMYNVTKDVVLYGVKVAQGTWYMFLTICSYLALGYRKFGQGVDRATSTYNRIKNKATEK
;
A
#
# COMPACT_ATOMS: atom_id res chain seq x y z
N MET A 1 64.43 -26.39 104.33
CA MET A 1 65.61 -27.15 103.87
C MET A 1 65.79 -26.78 102.39
N ALA A 2 66.09 -25.54 102.07
CA ALA A 2 67.34 -24.81 102.27
C ALA A 2 68.52 -25.51 101.56
N GLU A 3 69.16 -24.74 100.67
CA GLU A 3 70.52 -24.91 100.13
C GLU A 3 70.66 -25.99 99.01
N ARG A 4 71.17 -25.75 97.79
CA ARG A 4 72.25 -24.86 97.33
C ARG A 4 72.22 -24.56 95.82
N MET A 5 72.64 -23.32 95.49
CA MET A 5 73.55 -22.88 94.40
C MET A 5 73.08 -23.09 92.95
N ALA A 6 72.80 -22.10 92.08
CA ALA A 6 73.23 -20.70 91.89
C ALA A 6 74.73 -20.51 91.56
N GLU A 7 75.04 -20.42 90.27
CA GLU A 7 76.17 -19.74 89.61
C GLU A 7 75.89 -19.82 88.09
N SER A 8 76.18 -18.88 87.19
CA SER A 8 76.65 -17.50 87.18
C SER A 8 76.57 -17.14 85.68
N GLU A 9 75.71 -16.22 85.26
CA GLU A 9 76.08 -14.84 84.86
C GLU A 9 76.69 -14.69 83.44
N THR A 10 76.23 -13.63 82.75
CA THR A 10 76.86 -12.84 81.66
C THR A 10 76.20 -12.86 80.27
N THR A 11 75.33 -11.86 80.04
CA THR A 11 75.21 -11.09 78.79
C THR A 11 76.28 -9.97 78.80
N PRO A 12 76.83 -9.44 77.67
CA PRO A 12 76.04 -8.61 76.76
C PRO A 12 76.48 -8.46 75.28
N SER A 13 75.51 -7.97 74.49
CA SER A 13 75.62 -7.01 73.37
C SER A 13 76.65 -7.20 72.24
N SER A 14 76.15 -7.29 71.00
CA SER A 14 76.67 -6.45 69.91
C SER A 14 75.66 -6.31 68.76
N ILE A 15 75.42 -5.06 68.41
CA ILE A 15 74.64 -4.52 67.30
C ILE A 15 75.38 -4.78 65.98
N THR A 16 74.70 -5.33 64.97
CA THR A 16 75.10 -5.21 63.55
C THR A 16 73.80 -5.11 62.74
N ALA A 17 73.31 -3.89 62.50
CA ALA A 17 73.62 -3.09 61.31
C ALA A 17 73.31 -3.83 60.00
N SER A 18 72.24 -3.37 59.36
CA SER A 18 71.71 -3.70 58.04
C SER A 18 72.78 -3.80 56.94
N LEU A 19 72.70 -4.86 56.14
CA LEU A 19 73.30 -4.95 54.81
C LEU A 19 72.20 -4.92 53.73
N PRO A 20 72.39 -4.19 52.63
CA PRO A 20 71.40 -4.07 51.56
C PRO A 20 71.24 -5.40 50.82
N SER A 21 70.00 -5.83 50.63
CA SER A 21 69.67 -6.97 49.77
C SER A 21 70.12 -6.67 48.34
N ASN A 22 71.15 -7.41 47.95
CA ASN A 22 71.77 -7.43 46.64
C ASN A 22 70.71 -7.80 45.58
N ASP A 23 70.26 -6.83 44.76
CA ASP A 23 69.44 -7.06 43.57
C ASP A 23 70.29 -7.78 42.51
N GLY A 24 70.44 -9.10 42.67
CA GLY A 24 70.89 -9.98 41.61
C GLY A 24 69.84 -10.05 40.49
N PRO A 25 70.24 -10.35 39.23
CA PRO A 25 69.30 -10.45 38.13
C PRO A 25 68.25 -11.49 38.48
N LYS A 26 66.98 -11.08 38.58
CA LYS A 26 65.84 -12.00 38.73
C LYS A 26 65.91 -12.98 37.56
N PHE A 27 66.42 -14.19 37.83
CA PHE A 27 66.40 -15.30 36.89
C PHE A 27 64.93 -15.71 36.76
N ILE A 28 64.22 -15.04 35.86
CA ILE A 28 62.86 -15.40 35.54
C ILE A 28 62.97 -16.59 34.61
N ASP A 29 62.70 -17.78 35.15
CA ASP A 29 62.66 -19.01 34.39
C ASP A 29 61.83 -18.78 33.12
N PRO A 30 62.41 -18.95 31.92
CA PRO A 30 61.68 -18.73 30.68
C PRO A 30 60.45 -19.64 30.61
N ILE A 31 60.56 -20.83 31.20
CA ILE A 31 59.48 -21.83 31.34
C ILE A 31 58.26 -21.24 32.05
N ASP A 32 58.45 -20.35 33.03
CA ASP A 32 57.36 -19.79 33.84
C ASP A 32 56.61 -18.65 33.11
N LYS A 33 57.31 -17.93 32.23
CA LYS A 33 56.66 -16.98 31.30
C LYS A 33 55.84 -17.71 30.25
N TYR A 34 56.35 -18.82 29.70
CA TYR A 34 55.61 -19.62 28.72
C TYR A 34 54.43 -20.36 29.36
N SER A 35 54.58 -20.92 30.56
CA SER A 35 53.48 -21.54 31.31
C SER A 35 52.38 -20.53 31.62
N ALA A 36 52.74 -19.33 32.09
CA ALA A 36 51.78 -18.26 32.37
C ALA A 36 51.06 -17.77 31.10
N LEU A 37 51.76 -17.67 29.97
CA LEU A 37 51.17 -17.32 28.67
C LEU A 37 50.22 -18.41 28.16
N ILE A 38 50.57 -19.68 28.32
CA ILE A 38 49.72 -20.81 27.92
C ILE A 38 48.46 -20.84 28.77
N VAL A 39 48.56 -20.72 30.09
CA VAL A 39 47.40 -20.73 30.99
C VAL A 39 46.47 -19.55 30.73
N ARG A 40 47.02 -18.34 30.52
CA ARG A 40 46.22 -17.17 30.14
C ARG A 40 45.59 -17.34 28.76
N GLY A 41 46.33 -17.90 27.80
CA GLY A 41 45.85 -18.20 26.46
C GLY A 41 44.72 -19.22 26.44
N THR A 42 44.79 -20.27 27.26
CA THR A 42 43.73 -21.30 27.36
C THR A 42 42.49 -20.76 28.05
N ILE A 43 42.62 -19.93 29.09
CA ILE A 43 41.47 -19.28 29.75
C ILE A 43 40.75 -18.35 28.77
N VAL A 44 41.50 -17.49 28.07
CA VAL A 44 40.93 -16.57 27.07
C VAL A 44 40.33 -17.36 25.90
N GLY A 45 41.00 -18.41 25.44
CA GLY A 45 40.51 -19.30 24.38
C GLY A 45 39.21 -20.00 24.77
N ALA A 46 39.15 -20.59 25.96
CA ALA A 46 37.93 -21.22 26.48
C ALA A 46 36.79 -20.21 26.66
N GLY A 47 37.09 -19.00 27.15
CA GLY A 47 36.12 -17.90 27.24
C GLY A 47 35.56 -17.49 25.88
N MET A 48 36.42 -17.32 24.86
CA MET A 48 35.98 -17.00 23.50
C MET A 48 35.15 -18.11 22.86
N ILE A 49 35.52 -19.38 23.08
CA ILE A 49 34.73 -20.54 22.62
C ILE A 49 33.36 -20.57 23.30
N GLY A 50 33.31 -20.34 24.61
CA GLY A 50 32.06 -20.27 25.38
C GLY A 50 31.12 -19.16 24.88
N ILE A 51 31.65 -17.97 24.62
CA ILE A 51 30.90 -16.84 24.04
C ILE A 51 30.41 -17.19 22.63
N GLY A 52 31.27 -17.79 21.80
CA GLY A 52 30.89 -18.23 20.46
C GLY A 52 29.74 -19.24 20.46
N LEU A 53 29.77 -20.22 21.37
CA LEU A 53 28.69 -21.19 21.56
C LEU A 53 27.39 -20.55 22.06
N PHE A 54 27.49 -19.60 22.99
CA PHE A 54 26.33 -18.86 23.50
C PHE A 54 25.65 -18.04 22.40
N LEU A 55 26.44 -17.30 21.62
CA LEU A 55 25.94 -16.53 20.48
C LEU A 55 25.35 -17.44 19.39
N LYS A 56 25.94 -18.62 19.19
CA LYS A 56 25.45 -19.63 18.23
C LYS A 56 24.11 -20.25 18.66
N ASN A 57 23.93 -20.53 19.95
CA ASN A 57 22.73 -21.22 20.46
C ASN A 57 21.60 -20.26 20.88
N SER A 58 21.88 -18.96 20.97
CA SER A 58 20.87 -17.99 21.37
C SER A 58 19.87 -17.73 20.24
N ARG A 59 18.58 -17.93 20.56
CA ARG A 59 17.44 -17.80 19.64
C ARG A 59 17.26 -16.39 19.06
N LEU A 60 17.90 -15.39 19.65
CA LEU A 60 17.87 -14.00 19.18
C LEU A 60 18.71 -13.76 17.92
N PHE A 61 19.71 -14.62 17.69
CA PHE A 61 20.60 -14.57 16.54
C PHE A 61 20.29 -15.64 15.49
N ALA A 62 19.37 -16.56 15.82
CA ALA A 62 18.92 -17.61 14.91
C ALA A 62 17.99 -17.05 13.82
N ARG A 63 18.01 -17.72 12.67
CA ARG A 63 17.00 -17.52 11.62
C ARG A 63 15.87 -18.52 11.84
N PHE A 64 14.64 -18.04 11.79
CA PHE A 64 13.47 -18.92 11.85
C PHE A 64 13.15 -19.40 10.44
N GLU A 65 13.27 -20.70 10.23
CA GLU A 65 12.97 -21.37 8.96
C GLU A 65 11.55 -21.93 8.94
N THR A 66 11.03 -22.29 10.12
CA THR A 66 9.71 -22.90 10.33
C THR A 66 8.96 -22.16 11.42
N VAL A 67 7.63 -22.07 11.30
CA VAL A 67 6.74 -21.43 12.29
C VAL A 67 6.92 -22.01 13.70
N SER A 68 7.11 -23.33 13.82
CA SER A 68 7.30 -24.00 15.11
C SER A 68 8.57 -23.57 15.84
N GLN A 69 9.55 -22.99 15.15
CA GLN A 69 10.77 -22.46 15.76
C GLN A 69 10.56 -21.10 16.42
N ILE A 70 9.46 -20.40 16.11
CA ILE A 70 9.15 -19.08 16.67
C ILE A 70 8.76 -19.25 18.14
N PRO A 71 9.50 -18.65 19.08
CA PRO A 71 9.17 -18.72 20.49
C PRO A 71 7.82 -18.06 20.79
N LYS A 72 7.01 -18.70 21.65
CA LYS A 72 5.71 -18.17 22.09
C LYS A 72 5.83 -16.80 22.77
N ASP A 73 6.98 -16.50 23.38
CA ASP A 73 7.24 -15.21 24.01
C ASP A 73 7.31 -14.06 23.00
N ILE A 74 7.79 -14.32 21.77
CA ILE A 74 7.80 -13.31 20.69
C ILE A 74 6.37 -12.96 20.30
N ILE A 75 5.50 -13.96 20.20
CA ILE A 75 4.08 -13.79 19.87
C ILE A 75 3.36 -13.05 21.00
N ARG A 76 3.58 -13.47 22.26
CA ARG A 76 2.97 -12.84 23.45
C ARG A 76 3.40 -11.39 23.65
N LYS A 77 4.66 -11.07 23.35
CA LYS A 77 5.22 -9.71 23.49
C LYS A 77 5.04 -8.86 22.24
N GLU A 78 4.37 -9.37 21.20
CA GLU A 78 4.11 -8.65 19.95
C GLU A 78 5.39 -8.10 19.30
N LEU A 79 6.49 -8.87 19.38
CA LEU A 79 7.79 -8.40 18.87
C LEU A 79 7.84 -8.40 17.34
N GLU A 80 8.37 -7.30 16.80
CA GLU A 80 8.57 -7.13 15.36
C GLU A 80 9.74 -8.00 14.86
N LEU A 81 9.45 -8.89 13.91
CA LEU A 81 10.43 -9.70 13.21
C LEU A 81 10.79 -9.04 11.88
N LYS A 82 12.06 -9.17 11.47
CA LYS A 82 12.54 -8.63 10.20
C LYS A 82 12.72 -9.77 9.21
N GLY A 83 12.50 -9.48 7.94
CA GLY A 83 12.71 -10.46 6.87
C GLY A 83 12.78 -9.83 5.50
N ARG A 84 12.97 -10.68 4.49
CA ARG A 84 12.87 -10.31 3.09
C ARG A 84 11.85 -11.19 2.40
N VAL A 85 10.94 -10.57 1.66
CA VAL A 85 9.99 -11.32 0.82
C VAL A 85 10.76 -11.94 -0.32
N ARG A 86 10.68 -13.27 -0.50
CA ARG A 86 11.33 -13.97 -1.60
C ARG A 86 10.36 -14.31 -2.72
N GLU A 87 9.14 -14.69 -2.35
CA GLU A 87 8.11 -15.11 -3.28
C GLU A 87 6.73 -14.72 -2.70
N ILE A 88 5.76 -14.56 -3.59
CA ILE A 88 4.37 -14.26 -3.27
C ILE A 88 3.54 -15.36 -3.90
N LEU A 89 2.75 -16.07 -3.09
CA LEU A 89 1.84 -17.10 -3.60
C LEU A 89 0.68 -16.47 -4.36
N PRO A 90 0.09 -17.19 -5.33
CA PRO A 90 -1.14 -16.74 -6.01
C PRO A 90 -2.30 -16.47 -5.05
N SER A 91 -2.35 -17.13 -3.89
CA SER A 91 -3.34 -16.89 -2.83
C SER A 91 -3.20 -15.54 -2.13
N GLY A 92 -2.10 -14.82 -2.34
CA GLY A 92 -1.78 -13.57 -1.63
C GLY A 92 -0.92 -13.75 -0.38
N GLU A 93 -0.47 -14.97 -0.08
CA GLU A 93 0.46 -15.25 1.03
C GLU A 93 1.91 -14.87 0.65
N LEU A 94 2.66 -14.35 1.62
CA LEU A 94 4.03 -13.89 1.44
C LEU A 94 5.01 -14.94 1.97
N ARG A 95 5.94 -15.40 1.12
CA ARG A 95 7.07 -16.24 1.56
C ARG A 95 8.23 -15.35 1.97
N ILE A 96 8.50 -15.32 3.26
CA ILE A 96 9.47 -14.42 3.87
C ILE A 96 10.66 -15.24 4.38
N GLU A 97 11.87 -14.85 3.96
CA GLU A 97 13.10 -15.28 4.61
C GLU A 97 13.34 -14.40 5.82
N HIS A 98 13.41 -14.99 7.01
CA HIS A 98 13.63 -14.26 8.25
C HIS A 98 15.08 -13.77 8.38
N GLU A 99 15.26 -12.49 8.71
CA GLU A 99 16.54 -11.92 9.13
C GLU A 99 16.61 -11.92 10.65
N PRO A 100 17.73 -12.37 11.26
CA PRO A 100 17.85 -12.42 12.72
C PRO A 100 17.68 -11.02 13.33
N ILE A 101 17.08 -10.96 14.52
CA ILE A 101 16.76 -9.72 15.22
C ILE A 101 18.02 -8.87 15.40
N ILE A 102 19.13 -9.53 15.78
CA ILE A 102 20.45 -8.93 15.90
C ILE A 102 21.40 -9.60 14.89
N LYS A 103 22.12 -8.78 14.13
CA LYS A 103 23.11 -9.27 13.16
C LYS A 103 24.40 -9.64 13.90
N LEU A 104 24.76 -10.93 13.86
CA LEU A 104 26.07 -11.38 14.33
C LEU A 104 27.19 -10.74 13.49
N PRO A 105 28.38 -10.52 14.09
CA PRO A 105 29.59 -10.17 13.33
C PRO A 105 29.80 -11.18 12.20
N THR A 106 30.28 -10.72 11.05
CA THR A 106 30.44 -11.52 9.82
C THR A 106 31.22 -12.82 10.02
N ILE A 107 32.10 -12.87 11.02
CA ILE A 107 32.94 -14.03 11.38
C ILE A 107 32.12 -15.19 11.95
N PHE A 108 31.02 -14.90 12.68
CA PHE A 108 30.12 -15.91 13.26
C PHE A 108 28.91 -16.20 12.36
N ARG A 109 28.91 -15.65 11.14
CA ARG A 109 27.77 -15.76 10.22
C ARG A 109 27.81 -17.12 9.54
N GLN A 110 26.90 -18.01 9.91
CA GLN A 110 26.75 -19.29 9.24
C GLN A 110 26.44 -19.06 7.75
N LYS A 111 27.33 -19.50 6.86
CA LYS A 111 27.01 -19.74 5.46
C LYS A 111 25.97 -20.86 5.48
N SER A 112 24.69 -20.53 5.40
CA SER A 112 23.61 -21.52 5.36
C SER A 112 23.73 -22.28 4.04
N ILE A 113 24.47 -23.38 4.07
CA ILE A 113 24.60 -24.34 2.99
C ILE A 113 23.25 -25.08 2.92
N ASN A 114 22.47 -24.74 1.90
CA ASN A 114 21.46 -25.58 1.25
C ASN A 114 20.01 -25.70 1.73
N GLN A 115 19.50 -25.00 2.76
CA GLN A 115 18.04 -24.91 2.95
C GLN A 115 17.60 -23.48 3.26
N LYS A 116 17.05 -22.79 2.26
CA LYS A 116 16.38 -21.49 2.45
C LYS A 116 14.98 -21.77 3.01
N GLY A 117 14.87 -22.00 4.31
CA GLY A 117 13.58 -22.07 4.98
C GLY A 117 12.82 -20.76 4.76
N LEU A 118 11.62 -20.87 4.19
CA LEU A 118 10.75 -19.76 3.87
C LEU A 118 9.55 -19.82 4.79
N LEU A 119 9.31 -18.74 5.52
CA LEU A 119 8.15 -18.60 6.39
C LEU A 119 6.95 -18.16 5.55
N ASN A 120 5.86 -18.92 5.59
CA ASN A 120 4.63 -18.51 4.92
C ASN A 120 3.84 -17.56 5.83
N VAL A 121 3.62 -16.35 5.35
CA VAL A 121 3.00 -15.26 6.11
C VAL A 121 1.72 -14.81 5.40
N ARG A 122 0.59 -15.03 6.05
CA ARG A 122 -0.72 -14.55 5.66
C ARG A 122 -1.03 -13.25 6.41
N LEU A 123 -1.68 -12.31 5.72
CA LEU A 123 -2.07 -11.05 6.33
C LEU A 123 -3.22 -11.28 7.33
N ALA A 124 -3.01 -10.92 8.58
CA ALA A 124 -3.98 -11.15 9.64
C ALA A 124 -5.25 -10.30 9.46
N GLY A 125 -6.42 -10.94 9.64
CA GLY A 125 -7.71 -10.25 9.73
C GLY A 125 -8.23 -9.67 8.43
N LEU A 126 -7.82 -10.25 7.30
CA LEU A 126 -8.23 -9.82 5.96
C LEU A 126 -8.78 -10.98 5.16
N ASP A 127 -9.83 -10.71 4.42
CA ASP A 127 -10.28 -11.50 3.28
C ASP A 127 -9.87 -10.76 2.00
N ILE A 128 -8.89 -11.32 1.28
CA ILE A 128 -8.26 -10.65 0.13
C ILE A 128 -9.03 -11.02 -1.14
N SER A 129 -9.53 -10.00 -1.83
CA SER A 129 -10.21 -10.20 -3.11
C SER A 129 -9.24 -10.66 -4.22
N LYS A 130 -9.77 -11.23 -5.30
CA LYS A 130 -8.95 -11.64 -6.47
C LYS A 130 -8.13 -10.48 -7.04
N ALA A 131 -8.71 -9.27 -7.07
CA ALA A 131 -8.01 -8.06 -7.49
C ALA A 131 -6.86 -7.71 -6.52
N GLY A 132 -7.07 -7.91 -5.22
CA GLY A 132 -6.03 -7.73 -4.20
C GLY A 132 -4.87 -8.71 -4.34
N GLN A 133 -5.14 -9.97 -4.67
CA GLN A 133 -4.09 -10.98 -4.92
C GLN A 133 -3.22 -10.59 -6.12
N GLN A 134 -3.84 -10.07 -7.18
CA GLN A 134 -3.13 -9.55 -8.36
C GLN A 134 -2.31 -8.28 -8.01
N TYR A 135 -2.87 -7.38 -7.21
CA TYR A 135 -2.19 -6.17 -6.77
C TYR A 135 -0.90 -6.47 -5.98
N ILE A 136 -0.97 -7.42 -5.03
CA ILE A 136 0.20 -7.82 -4.22
C ILE A 136 1.27 -8.47 -5.10
N SER A 137 0.88 -9.35 -6.01
CA SER A 137 1.81 -10.12 -6.86
C SER A 137 2.44 -9.29 -7.98
N LYS A 138 1.67 -8.45 -8.68
CA LYS A 138 2.12 -7.73 -9.89
C LYS A 138 2.54 -6.28 -9.59
N ASP A 139 1.70 -5.53 -8.90
CA ASP A 139 1.83 -4.06 -8.84
C ASP A 139 2.76 -3.63 -7.71
N LEU A 140 2.71 -4.32 -6.57
CA LEU A 140 3.46 -3.92 -5.38
C LEU A 140 4.95 -4.28 -5.45
N ARG A 141 5.33 -5.20 -6.36
CA ARG A 141 6.71 -5.69 -6.60
C ARG A 141 7.46 -5.91 -5.28
N LEU A 142 6.91 -6.72 -4.38
CA LEU A 142 7.49 -6.95 -3.05
C LEU A 142 8.69 -7.90 -3.06
N THR A 143 8.94 -8.58 -4.17
CA THR A 143 10.05 -9.52 -4.31
C THR A 143 11.40 -8.88 -3.94
N ASN A 144 12.14 -9.54 -3.05
CA ASN A 144 13.41 -9.14 -2.46
C ASN A 144 13.39 -7.84 -1.63
N LYS A 145 12.22 -7.29 -1.27
CA LYS A 145 12.15 -6.12 -0.38
C LYS A 145 12.26 -6.51 1.09
N PRO A 146 12.92 -5.68 1.92
CA PRO A 146 12.93 -5.86 3.36
C PRO A 146 11.55 -5.52 3.94
N VAL A 147 11.06 -6.40 4.80
CA VAL A 147 9.76 -6.29 5.46
C VAL A 147 9.92 -6.50 6.96
N THR A 148 9.03 -5.90 7.72
CA THR A 148 8.93 -6.08 9.17
C THR A 148 7.53 -6.61 9.45
N PHE A 149 7.42 -7.70 10.19
CA PHE A 149 6.15 -8.35 10.45
C PHE A 149 6.04 -8.74 11.92
N THR A 150 4.84 -8.57 12.47
CA THR A 150 4.52 -8.96 13.84
C THR A 150 3.60 -10.16 13.79
N VAL A 151 4.03 -11.27 14.38
CA VAL A 151 3.27 -12.51 14.39
C VAL A 151 2.11 -12.38 15.38
N ILE A 152 0.87 -12.50 14.88
CA ILE A 152 -0.33 -12.39 15.72
C ILE A 152 -0.74 -13.78 16.21
N LYS A 153 -0.91 -14.71 15.29
CA LYS A 153 -1.27 -16.09 15.60
C LYS A 153 -0.71 -17.06 14.55
N PRO A 154 -0.36 -18.30 14.93
CA PRO A 154 -0.14 -19.35 13.94
C PRO A 154 -1.46 -19.67 13.23
N ALA A 155 -1.40 -19.94 11.93
CA ALA A 155 -2.58 -20.35 11.17
C ALA A 155 -2.97 -21.78 11.60
N GLU A 156 -4.23 -21.96 11.99
CA GLU A 156 -4.76 -23.29 12.35
C GLU A 156 -5.05 -24.15 11.10
N ASP A 157 -5.27 -23.49 9.95
CA ASP A 157 -5.76 -24.13 8.72
C ASP A 157 -4.64 -24.76 7.88
N LEU A 158 -3.43 -24.19 7.93
CA LEU A 158 -2.32 -24.51 7.06
C LEU A 158 -1.06 -24.78 7.88
N PRO A 159 -0.38 -25.92 7.69
CA PRO A 159 0.89 -26.18 8.36
C PRO A 159 1.93 -25.15 7.93
N ASN A 160 2.76 -24.71 8.88
CA ASN A 160 3.86 -23.76 8.64
C ASN A 160 3.43 -22.37 8.08
N THR A 161 2.20 -21.93 8.36
CA THR A 161 1.71 -20.59 8.00
C THR A 161 1.40 -19.77 9.25
N ILE A 162 1.68 -18.47 9.22
CA ILE A 162 1.35 -17.53 10.30
C ILE A 162 0.45 -16.40 9.81
N ASP A 163 -0.45 -15.95 10.68
CA ASP A 163 -1.18 -14.70 10.50
C ASP A 163 -0.39 -13.58 11.16
N ALA A 164 0.03 -12.60 10.35
CA ALA A 164 0.87 -11.50 10.81
C ALA A 164 0.34 -10.14 10.35
N ASP A 165 0.72 -9.12 11.11
CA ASP A 165 0.67 -7.72 10.69
C ASP A 165 1.96 -7.38 9.93
N VAL A 166 1.87 -6.99 8.66
CA VAL A 166 3.06 -6.80 7.80
C VAL A 166 3.25 -5.34 7.44
N THR A 167 4.42 -4.81 7.75
CA THR A 167 4.85 -3.46 7.40
C THR A 167 5.97 -3.50 6.35
N VAL A 168 5.75 -2.81 5.24
CA VAL A 168 6.72 -2.69 4.16
C VAL A 168 7.33 -1.30 4.15
N LYS A 169 8.64 -1.26 3.90
CA LYS A 169 9.35 -0.01 3.62
C LYS A 169 9.09 0.39 2.17
N LYS A 170 8.27 1.43 1.96
CA LYS A 170 7.93 1.94 0.62
C LYS A 170 9.10 2.74 0.05
N ASN A 171 9.57 3.73 0.81
CA ASN A 171 10.75 4.55 0.50
C ASN A 171 11.75 4.53 1.66
N PHE A 172 12.87 5.25 1.57
CA PHE A 172 13.85 5.32 2.67
C PHE A 172 13.23 5.82 3.99
N VAL A 173 12.22 6.70 3.90
CA VAL A 173 11.59 7.38 5.04
C VAL A 173 10.21 6.79 5.37
N THR A 174 9.42 6.40 4.37
CA THR A 174 8.03 6.00 4.58
C THR A 174 7.88 4.48 4.73
N ARG A 175 7.23 4.08 5.82
CA ARG A 175 6.78 2.71 6.07
C ARG A 175 5.27 2.67 6.00
N THR A 176 4.72 1.65 5.35
CA THR A 176 3.28 1.46 5.20
C THR A 176 2.92 0.06 5.67
N ASN A 177 1.93 0.00 6.55
CA ASN A 177 1.32 -1.26 6.95
C ASN A 177 0.50 -1.80 5.78
N LEU A 178 0.86 -2.98 5.27
CA LEU A 178 0.20 -3.59 4.12
C LEU A 178 -1.24 -3.97 4.42
N ASN A 179 -1.51 -4.47 5.63
CA ASN A 179 -2.85 -4.90 6.00
C ASN A 179 -3.82 -3.72 5.87
N VAL A 180 -3.43 -2.57 6.43
CA VAL A 180 -4.22 -1.33 6.37
C VAL A 180 -4.28 -0.74 4.96
N ASP A 181 -3.16 -0.72 4.21
CA ASP A 181 -3.13 -0.13 2.87
C ASP A 181 -4.03 -0.90 1.88
N LEU A 182 -4.08 -2.23 1.99
CA LEU A 182 -4.94 -3.06 1.14
C LEU A 182 -6.43 -2.79 1.37
N VAL A 183 -6.85 -2.71 2.63
CA VAL A 183 -8.25 -2.39 2.97
C VAL A 183 -8.60 -0.97 2.52
N ARG A 184 -7.71 0.00 2.77
CA ARG A 184 -7.93 1.40 2.42
C ARG A 184 -8.09 1.63 0.92
N ARG A 185 -7.48 0.77 0.10
CA ARG A 185 -7.61 0.79 -1.37
C ARG A 185 -8.78 -0.03 -1.89
N GLY A 186 -9.49 -0.75 -1.01
CA GLY A 186 -10.60 -1.62 -1.38
C GLY A 186 -10.16 -2.95 -1.98
N TYR A 187 -8.93 -3.42 -1.74
CA TYR A 187 -8.47 -4.72 -2.23
C TYR A 187 -8.79 -5.88 -1.29
N ALA A 188 -9.08 -5.58 -0.03
CA ALA A 188 -9.42 -6.57 0.99
C ALA A 188 -10.60 -6.06 1.85
N ARG A 189 -11.34 -7.00 2.42
CA ARG A 189 -12.44 -6.76 3.37
C ARG A 189 -12.07 -7.33 4.74
N VAL A 190 -12.60 -6.75 5.81
CA VAL A 190 -12.47 -7.35 7.14
C VAL A 190 -13.46 -8.52 7.25
N PRO A 191 -13.04 -9.72 7.69
CA PRO A 191 -13.95 -10.84 7.87
C PRO A 191 -15.15 -10.47 8.75
N ALA A 192 -16.35 -10.90 8.35
CA ALA A 192 -17.58 -10.65 9.10
C ALA A 192 -17.51 -11.27 10.50
N PRO A 193 -18.22 -10.69 11.49
CA PRO A 193 -18.24 -11.20 12.87
C PRO A 193 -18.78 -12.64 12.98
N ASP A 194 -19.45 -13.16 11.95
CA ASP A 194 -19.99 -14.53 11.95
C ASP A 194 -18.89 -15.61 11.96
N HIS A 195 -17.65 -15.25 11.63
CA HIS A 195 -16.53 -16.19 11.63
C HIS A 195 -16.08 -16.48 13.06
N ILE A 196 -16.41 -17.66 13.57
CA ILE A 196 -16.05 -18.12 14.94
C ILE A 196 -14.54 -17.97 15.22
N LYS A 197 -13.68 -18.28 14.24
CA LYS A 197 -12.22 -18.14 14.35
C LYS A 197 -11.77 -16.67 14.50
N HIS A 198 -12.46 -15.76 13.83
CA HIS A 198 -12.22 -14.33 13.92
C HIS A 198 -12.60 -13.80 15.31
N LEU A 199 -13.78 -14.17 15.81
CA LEU A 199 -14.25 -13.79 17.15
C LEU A 199 -13.35 -14.32 18.27
N LYS A 200 -12.97 -15.60 18.20
CA LYS A 200 -12.04 -16.20 19.18
C LYS A 200 -10.71 -15.46 19.22
N ALA A 201 -10.15 -15.11 18.05
CA ALA A 201 -8.91 -14.35 17.97
C ALA A 201 -9.07 -12.93 18.51
N LEU A 202 -10.23 -12.30 18.29
CA LEU A 202 -10.54 -10.96 18.79
C LEU A 202 -10.60 -10.89 20.32
N GLN A 203 -11.15 -11.93 20.96
CA GLN A 203 -11.25 -12.02 22.41
C GLN A 203 -9.93 -12.45 23.08
N SER A 204 -9.18 -13.37 22.46
CA SER A 204 -7.99 -13.96 23.08
C SER A 204 -6.70 -13.16 22.86
N VAL A 205 -6.57 -12.43 21.74
CA VAL A 205 -5.32 -11.76 21.37
C VAL A 205 -5.51 -10.24 21.28
N PRO A 206 -4.97 -9.46 22.25
CA PRO A 206 -5.06 -8.00 22.26
C PRO A 206 -4.44 -7.33 21.02
N ALA A 207 -3.34 -7.88 20.49
CA ALA A 207 -2.73 -7.41 19.25
C ALA A 207 -3.71 -7.42 18.07
N TYR A 208 -4.51 -8.48 18.00
CA TYR A 208 -5.46 -8.68 16.92
C TYR A 208 -6.62 -7.70 17.00
N SER A 209 -7.16 -7.44 18.20
CA SER A 209 -8.24 -6.46 18.36
C SER A 209 -7.81 -5.05 17.97
N ARG A 210 -6.60 -4.63 18.34
CA ARG A 210 -6.02 -3.34 17.91
C ARG A 210 -5.86 -3.26 16.40
N LEU A 211 -5.41 -4.35 15.76
CA LEU A 211 -5.29 -4.43 14.31
C LEU A 211 -6.67 -4.32 13.64
N VAL A 212 -7.65 -5.12 14.08
CA VAL A 212 -9.01 -5.11 13.52
C VAL A 212 -9.66 -3.74 13.66
N SER A 213 -9.51 -3.04 14.79
CA SER A 213 -10.02 -1.66 14.94
C SER A 213 -9.42 -0.70 13.89
N LYS A 214 -8.13 -0.82 13.57
CA LYS A 214 -7.50 -0.03 12.51
C LYS A 214 -8.03 -0.43 11.13
N LEU A 215 -8.23 -1.72 10.89
CA LEU A 215 -8.77 -2.23 9.63
C LEU A 215 -10.20 -1.75 9.37
N LEU A 216 -11.08 -1.82 10.37
CA LEU A 216 -12.46 -1.30 10.30
C LEU A 216 -12.48 0.21 10.03
N MET A 217 -11.56 0.98 10.62
CA MET A 217 -11.44 2.41 10.32
C MET A 217 -11.01 2.66 8.87
N SER A 218 -10.09 1.85 8.34
CA SER A 218 -9.68 1.94 6.93
C SER A 218 -10.75 1.48 5.96
N GLU A 219 -11.58 0.52 6.35
CA GLU A 219 -12.73 0.04 5.60
C GLU A 219 -13.78 1.15 5.45
N LYS A 220 -14.10 1.84 6.56
CA LYS A 220 -14.97 3.03 6.54
C LYS A 220 -14.43 4.13 5.61
N VAL A 221 -13.11 4.27 5.49
CA VAL A 221 -12.50 5.23 4.56
C VAL A 221 -12.63 4.75 3.11
N ALA A 222 -12.46 3.46 2.85
CA ALA A 222 -12.62 2.88 1.52
C ALA A 222 -14.08 2.96 1.03
N ASP A 223 -15.04 2.68 1.90
CA ASP A 223 -16.48 2.81 1.61
C ASP A 223 -16.89 4.25 1.28
N ARG A 224 -16.38 5.23 2.05
CA ARG A 224 -16.58 6.65 1.71
C ARG A 224 -15.99 7.03 0.36
N ARG A 225 -14.88 6.40 -0.04
CA ARG A 225 -14.23 6.64 -1.34
C ARG A 225 -14.86 5.85 -2.47
N GLY A 226 -15.64 4.82 -2.17
CA GLY A 226 -16.26 3.95 -3.17
C GLY A 226 -15.23 3.25 -4.06
N VAL A 227 -14.18 2.66 -3.48
CA VAL A 227 -13.07 2.07 -4.24
C VAL A 227 -13.00 0.55 -4.10
N GLY A 228 -12.66 -0.13 -5.20
CA GLY A 228 -12.40 -1.58 -5.22
C GLY A 228 -13.63 -2.40 -4.83
N VAL A 229 -13.53 -3.22 -3.79
CA VAL A 229 -14.65 -3.99 -3.24
C VAL A 229 -15.83 -3.09 -2.76
N TRP A 230 -15.60 -1.79 -2.59
CA TRP A 230 -16.60 -0.79 -2.19
C TRP A 230 -17.08 0.08 -3.34
N GLU A 231 -16.67 -0.21 -4.58
CA GLU A 231 -17.15 0.49 -5.76
C GLU A 231 -18.67 0.32 -5.89
N ARG A 232 -19.37 1.44 -6.06
CA ARG A 232 -20.82 1.42 -6.31
C ARG A 232 -21.02 1.35 -7.81
N ASP A 233 -21.95 0.51 -8.25
CA ASP A 233 -22.31 0.46 -9.67
C ASP A 233 -22.70 1.87 -10.12
N THR A 234 -21.96 2.39 -11.09
CA THR A 234 -22.29 3.65 -11.75
C THR A 234 -23.66 3.51 -12.39
N TRP A 235 -24.40 4.61 -12.53
CA TRP A 235 -25.78 4.56 -13.04
C TRP A 235 -25.86 3.87 -14.41
N VAL A 236 -24.83 4.02 -15.24
CA VAL A 236 -24.74 3.36 -16.55
C VAL A 236 -24.57 1.85 -16.40
N GLU A 237 -23.66 1.39 -15.54
CA GLU A 237 -23.43 -0.02 -15.24
C GLU A 237 -24.65 -0.66 -14.54
N SER A 238 -25.35 0.09 -13.70
CA SER A 238 -26.62 -0.33 -13.10
C SER A 238 -27.73 -0.47 -14.16
N VAL A 239 -27.78 0.44 -15.14
CA VAL A 239 -28.75 0.37 -16.25
C VAL A 239 -28.37 -0.72 -17.28
N GLN A 240 -27.08 -0.99 -17.49
CA GLN A 240 -26.60 -2.05 -18.38
C GLN A 240 -26.73 -3.44 -17.77
N SER A 241 -26.63 -3.58 -16.45
CA SER A 241 -26.88 -4.83 -15.71
C SER A 241 -28.38 -5.08 -15.47
N ALA A 242 -29.23 -4.07 -15.63
CA ALA A 242 -30.67 -4.26 -15.58
C ALA A 242 -31.12 -5.21 -16.71
N PRO A 243 -32.03 -6.16 -16.44
CA PRO A 243 -32.51 -7.10 -17.45
C PRO A 243 -33.10 -6.35 -18.64
N SER A 244 -32.94 -6.88 -19.86
CA SER A 244 -33.42 -6.28 -21.12
C SER A 244 -34.91 -5.88 -21.11
N GLN A 245 -35.68 -6.51 -20.23
CA GLN A 245 -37.07 -6.16 -19.92
C GLN A 245 -37.23 -4.71 -19.42
N PHE A 246 -36.29 -4.19 -18.61
CA PHE A 246 -36.30 -2.82 -18.11
C PHE A 246 -36.16 -1.79 -19.24
N VAL A 247 -35.27 -2.04 -20.20
CA VAL A 247 -35.15 -1.21 -21.41
C VAL A 247 -36.45 -1.24 -22.22
N GLY A 248 -37.12 -2.41 -22.26
CA GLY A 248 -38.47 -2.56 -22.83
C GLY A 248 -39.51 -1.69 -22.11
N TYR A 249 -39.56 -1.74 -20.78
CA TYR A 249 -40.49 -0.92 -19.98
C TYR A 249 -40.24 0.58 -20.13
N VAL A 250 -38.97 1.01 -20.14
CA VAL A 250 -38.60 2.42 -20.32
C VAL A 250 -38.96 2.90 -21.72
N ARG A 251 -38.76 2.10 -22.77
CA ARG A 251 -39.22 2.45 -24.14
C ARG A 251 -40.73 2.38 -24.31
N ALA A 252 -41.42 1.53 -23.55
CA ALA A 252 -42.87 1.42 -23.58
C ALA A 252 -43.58 2.53 -22.80
N ALA A 253 -42.88 3.19 -21.87
CA ALA A 253 -43.40 4.27 -21.06
C ALA A 253 -44.01 5.39 -21.92
N ALA A 254 -45.15 5.93 -21.48
CA ALA A 254 -45.84 7.00 -22.19
C ALA A 254 -44.96 8.25 -22.36
N ILE A 255 -44.09 8.53 -21.38
CA ILE A 255 -43.19 9.69 -21.37
C ILE A 255 -42.14 9.61 -22.49
N THR A 256 -41.53 8.45 -22.71
CA THR A 256 -40.52 8.28 -23.78
C THR A 256 -41.17 8.31 -25.16
N LYS A 257 -42.36 7.72 -25.31
CA LYS A 257 -43.15 7.84 -26.53
C LYS A 257 -43.55 9.30 -26.81
N PHE A 258 -43.97 10.03 -25.79
CA PHE A 258 -44.29 11.46 -25.91
C PHE A 258 -43.06 12.29 -26.28
N ALA A 259 -41.90 12.05 -25.64
CA ALA A 259 -40.66 12.74 -25.98
C ALA A 259 -40.23 12.46 -27.43
N PHE A 260 -40.34 11.21 -27.89
CA PHE A 260 -40.04 10.84 -29.27
C PHE A 260 -41.02 11.46 -30.26
N LEU A 261 -42.31 11.51 -29.92
CA LEU A 261 -43.33 12.20 -30.70
C LEU A 261 -43.02 13.70 -30.80
N MET A 262 -42.75 14.37 -29.68
CA MET A 262 -42.41 15.79 -29.65
C MET A 262 -41.17 16.10 -30.46
N TYR A 263 -40.15 15.25 -30.41
CA TYR A 263 -38.96 15.38 -31.25
C TYR A 263 -39.30 15.32 -32.74
N ASN A 264 -40.07 14.31 -33.16
CA ASN A 264 -40.45 14.16 -34.58
C ASN A 264 -41.36 15.29 -35.04
N VAL A 265 -42.36 15.67 -34.25
CA VAL A 265 -43.25 16.80 -34.57
C VAL A 265 -42.44 18.10 -34.68
N THR A 266 -41.53 18.37 -33.76
CA THR A 266 -40.69 19.58 -33.81
C THR A 266 -39.81 19.56 -35.05
N LYS A 267 -39.17 18.42 -35.35
CA LYS A 267 -38.36 18.25 -36.56
C LYS A 267 -39.17 18.51 -37.83
N ASP A 268 -40.37 17.96 -37.92
CA ASP A 268 -41.24 18.10 -39.09
C ASP A 268 -41.77 19.53 -39.23
N VAL A 269 -42.15 20.18 -38.13
CA VAL A 269 -42.56 21.60 -38.13
C VAL A 269 -41.41 22.50 -38.59
N VAL A 270 -40.18 22.25 -38.13
CA VAL A 270 -39.00 23.00 -38.58
C VAL A 270 -38.76 22.80 -40.07
N LEU A 271 -38.76 21.54 -40.55
CA LEU A 271 -38.56 21.23 -41.98
C LEU A 271 -39.66 21.84 -42.86
N TYR A 272 -40.92 21.79 -42.41
CA TYR A 272 -42.04 22.37 -43.14
C TYR A 272 -41.99 23.90 -43.13
N GLY A 273 -41.64 24.51 -41.99
CA GLY A 273 -41.43 25.94 -41.86
C GLY A 273 -40.38 26.48 -42.82
N VAL A 274 -39.25 25.76 -42.97
CA VAL A 274 -38.21 26.11 -43.95
C VAL A 274 -38.75 26.04 -45.39
N LYS A 275 -39.53 25.02 -45.74
CA LYS A 275 -40.13 24.91 -47.08
C LYS A 275 -41.14 26.01 -47.38
N VAL A 276 -41.99 26.35 -46.42
CA VAL A 276 -42.97 27.45 -46.56
C VAL A 276 -42.25 28.80 -46.68
N ALA A 277 -41.21 29.04 -45.88
CA ALA A 277 -40.40 30.24 -45.98
C ALA A 277 -39.73 30.37 -47.36
N GLN A 278 -39.20 29.27 -47.91
CA GLN A 278 -38.66 29.26 -49.28
C GLN A 278 -39.75 29.56 -50.32
N GLY A 279 -40.91 28.91 -50.25
CA GLY A 279 -42.00 29.14 -51.21
C GLY A 279 -42.55 30.57 -51.17
N THR A 280 -42.73 31.13 -49.97
CA THR A 280 -43.19 32.52 -49.79
C THR A 280 -42.16 33.54 -50.26
N TRP A 281 -40.87 33.29 -50.05
CA TRP A 281 -39.79 34.11 -50.59
C TRP A 281 -39.83 34.18 -52.13
N TYR A 282 -40.00 33.05 -52.81
CA TYR A 282 -40.12 33.03 -54.27
C TYR A 282 -41.36 33.78 -54.78
N MET A 283 -42.51 33.60 -54.12
CA MET A 283 -43.74 34.33 -54.45
C MET A 283 -43.59 35.84 -54.26
N PHE A 284 -42.90 36.27 -53.20
CA PHE A 284 -42.65 37.68 -52.97
C PHE A 284 -41.78 38.29 -54.07
N LEU A 285 -40.70 37.60 -54.46
CA LEU A 285 -39.82 38.06 -55.54
C LEU A 285 -40.56 38.16 -56.88
N THR A 286 -41.46 37.23 -57.19
CA THR A 286 -42.26 37.30 -58.43
C THR A 286 -43.26 38.44 -58.39
N ILE A 287 -43.92 38.69 -57.26
CA ILE A 287 -44.82 39.84 -57.11
C ILE A 287 -44.05 41.16 -57.29
N CYS A 288 -42.88 41.30 -56.66
CA CYS A 288 -42.03 42.47 -56.82
C CYS A 288 -41.61 42.68 -58.28
N SER A 289 -41.28 41.61 -59.02
CA SER A 289 -40.90 41.72 -60.43
C SER A 289 -42.08 42.15 -61.31
N TYR A 290 -43.29 41.61 -61.07
CA TYR A 290 -44.51 42.04 -61.76
C TYR A 290 -44.87 43.49 -61.44
N LEU A 291 -44.76 43.92 -60.17
CA LEU A 291 -44.98 45.31 -59.76
C LEU A 291 -43.98 46.26 -60.43
N ALA A 292 -42.70 45.89 -60.50
CA ALA A 292 -41.68 46.69 -61.19
C ALA A 292 -41.98 46.84 -62.68
N LEU A 293 -42.42 45.76 -63.35
CA LEU A 293 -42.84 45.81 -64.76
C LEU A 293 -44.09 46.66 -64.96
N GLY A 294 -45.08 46.52 -64.07
CA GLY A 294 -46.29 47.33 -64.06
C GLY A 294 -45.98 48.82 -63.90
N TYR A 295 -45.11 49.17 -62.95
CA TYR A 295 -44.67 50.54 -62.70
C TYR A 295 -43.95 51.14 -63.91
N ARG A 296 -43.07 50.36 -64.58
CA ARG A 296 -42.39 50.82 -65.80
C ARG A 296 -43.38 51.11 -66.94
N LYS A 297 -44.38 50.25 -67.14
CA LYS A 297 -45.45 50.48 -68.14
C LYS A 297 -46.30 51.69 -67.79
N PHE A 298 -46.64 51.86 -66.52
CA PHE A 298 -47.40 53.00 -66.04
C PHE A 298 -46.63 54.31 -66.26
N GLY A 299 -45.33 54.35 -65.91
CA GLY A 299 -44.45 55.49 -66.16
C GLY A 299 -44.42 55.89 -67.63
N GLN A 300 -44.21 54.91 -68.54
CA GLN A 300 -44.28 55.16 -69.98
C GLN A 300 -45.64 55.72 -70.44
N GLY A 301 -46.73 55.29 -69.81
CA GLY A 301 -48.08 55.82 -70.07
C GLY A 301 -48.22 57.28 -69.62
N VAL A 302 -47.73 57.61 -68.42
CA VAL A 302 -47.73 58.98 -67.88
C VAL A 302 -46.85 59.90 -68.72
N ASP A 303 -45.68 59.45 -69.15
CA ASP A 303 -44.77 60.23 -70.02
C ASP A 303 -45.43 60.55 -71.38
N ARG A 304 -46.19 59.59 -71.94
CA ARG A 304 -46.98 59.79 -73.18
C ARG A 304 -48.13 60.77 -72.97
N ALA A 305 -48.85 60.67 -71.86
CA ALA A 305 -49.93 61.60 -71.53
C ALA A 305 -49.40 63.03 -71.31
N THR A 306 -48.29 63.15 -70.58
CA THR A 306 -47.62 64.42 -70.29
C THR A 306 -47.09 65.09 -71.56
N SER A 307 -46.44 64.33 -72.45
CA SER A 307 -45.98 64.87 -73.74
C SER A 307 -47.14 65.29 -74.64
N THR A 308 -48.26 64.57 -74.62
CA THR A 308 -49.47 64.95 -75.37
C THR A 308 -50.09 66.23 -74.80
N TYR A 309 -50.21 66.34 -73.47
CA TYR A 309 -50.69 67.55 -72.79
C TYR A 309 -49.83 68.77 -73.10
N ASN A 310 -48.50 68.65 -72.98
CA ASN A 310 -47.57 69.74 -73.29
C ASN A 310 -47.67 70.17 -74.76
N ARG A 311 -47.85 69.22 -75.68
CA ARG A 311 -48.06 69.52 -77.12
C ARG A 311 -49.35 70.30 -77.37
N ILE A 312 -50.44 69.97 -76.67
CA ILE A 312 -51.72 70.69 -76.77
C ILE A 312 -51.59 72.09 -76.16
N LYS A 313 -50.96 72.21 -74.99
CA LYS A 313 -50.73 73.49 -74.31
C LYS A 313 -49.90 74.45 -75.15
N ASN A 314 -48.82 73.98 -75.78
CA ASN A 314 -47.99 74.80 -76.65
C ASN A 314 -48.78 75.28 -77.89
N LYS A 315 -49.62 74.42 -78.48
CA LYS A 315 -50.52 74.83 -79.58
C LYS A 315 -51.58 75.85 -79.17
N ALA A 316 -52.03 75.82 -77.91
CA ALA A 316 -53.00 76.77 -77.39
C ALA A 316 -52.38 78.13 -77.01
N THR A 317 -51.06 78.21 -76.84
CA THR A 317 -50.33 79.44 -76.50
C THR A 317 -49.73 80.14 -77.74
N GLU A 318 -49.70 79.48 -78.90
CA GLU A 318 -49.32 80.07 -80.21
C GLU A 318 -50.50 80.70 -80.99
N LYS A 319 -51.71 80.74 -80.42
CA LYS A 319 -52.87 81.48 -80.93
C LYS A 319 -53.08 82.76 -80.13
#